data_AF-X1A3Y9-F1
#
_entry.id   AF-X1A3Y9-F1
#
_cell.length_a   1.000
_cell.length_b   1.000
_cell.length_c   1.000
_cell.angle_alpha   90.00
_cell.angle_beta   90.00
_cell.angle_gamma   90.00
#
_symmetry.space_group_name_H-M   'P 1'
#
loop_
_entity.id
_entity.type
_entity.pdbx_description
1 polymer ?
#
loop_
_entity_poly.entity_id
_entity_poly.type
_entity_poly.pdbx_seq_one_letter_code
_entity_poly.pdbx_strand_id
1 'polypeptide(L)'
;LMFAIVSLGLIYTSSLYSVLPFFALYGVSFAMFDSVQRAYVVDFAPEHLKATTLGSFHTAIGLVALPGGYIAGMLWDKISPEATFVYGLALAIISSLLLLLVKPKREPTR
;
A
#
# COMPACT_ATOMS: atom_id res chain seq x y z
N LEU A 1 1.97 -2.45 7.53
CA LEU A 1 1.47 -3.41 8.55
C LEU A 1 -0.06 -3.51 8.66
N MET A 2 -0.84 -2.42 8.74
CA MET A 2 -2.32 -2.55 8.82
C MET A 2 -2.94 -3.32 7.65
N PHE A 3 -2.51 -3.03 6.42
CA PHE A 3 -2.96 -3.78 5.24
C PHE A 3 -2.57 -5.27 5.30
N ALA A 4 -1.41 -5.62 5.88
CA ALA A 4 -1.02 -7.01 6.09
C ALA A 4 -2.00 -7.75 7.01
N ILE A 5 -2.47 -7.10 8.08
CA ILE A 5 -3.48 -7.65 8.99
C ILE A 5 -4.81 -7.88 8.26
N VAL A 6 -5.23 -6.91 7.44
CA VAL A 6 -6.43 -7.04 6.60
C VAL A 6 -6.30 -8.23 5.64
N SER A 7 -5.19 -8.31 4.90
CA SER A 7 -4.94 -9.41 3.97
C SER A 7 -4.89 -10.76 4.67
N LEU A 8 -4.25 -10.84 5.84
CA LEU A 8 -4.20 -12.06 6.64
C LEU A 8 -5.60 -12.51 7.09
N GLY A 9 -6.45 -11.57 7.51
CA GLY A 9 -7.83 -11.85 7.85
C GLY A 9 -8.63 -12.39 6.67
N LEU A 10 -8.53 -11.73 5.51
CA LEU A 10 -9.26 -12.09 4.30
C LEU A 10 -8.87 -13.47 3.72
N ILE A 11 -7.68 -13.97 4.01
CA ILE A 11 -7.26 -15.33 3.65
C ILE A 11 -8.16 -16.39 4.33
N TYR A 12 -8.65 -16.13 5.54
CA TYR A 12 -9.43 -17.10 6.33
C TYR A 12 -10.94 -16.81 6.32
N THR A 13 -11.39 -15.79 5.59
CA THR A 13 -12.82 -15.48 5.50
C THR A 13 -13.51 -16.30 4.42
N SER A 14 -14.56 -17.02 4.80
CA SER A 14 -15.36 -17.84 3.86
C SER A 14 -16.79 -17.34 3.66
N SER A 15 -17.22 -16.33 4.42
CA SER A 15 -18.59 -15.78 4.37
C SER A 15 -18.58 -14.27 4.16
N LEU A 16 -19.57 -13.75 3.43
CA LEU A 16 -19.74 -12.31 3.19
C LEU A 16 -19.80 -11.51 4.51
N TYR A 17 -20.46 -12.04 5.55
CA TYR A 17 -20.53 -11.39 6.86
C TYR A 17 -19.15 -11.29 7.53
N SER A 18 -18.29 -12.29 7.34
CA SER A 18 -16.93 -12.27 7.88
C SER A 18 -16.01 -11.29 7.16
N VAL A 19 -16.29 -10.95 5.89
CA VAL A 19 -15.52 -9.98 5.10
C VAL A 19 -15.78 -8.53 5.53
N LEU A 20 -17.01 -8.21 5.94
CA LEU A 20 -17.44 -6.85 6.27
C LEU A 20 -16.53 -6.10 7.27
N PRO A 21 -16.13 -6.68 8.42
CA PRO A 21 -15.21 -5.98 9.34
C PRO A 21 -13.83 -5.72 8.71
N PHE A 22 -13.30 -6.66 7.91
CA PHE A 22 -12.03 -6.46 7.21
C PHE A 22 -12.14 -5.43 6.09
N PHE A 23 -13.30 -5.33 5.43
CA PHE A 23 -13.57 -4.28 4.45
C PHE A 23 -13.59 -2.89 5.08
N ALA A 24 -14.21 -2.73 6.25
CA ALA A 24 -14.16 -1.48 7.00
C ALA A 24 -12.72 -1.13 7.41
N LEU A 25 -11.96 -2.10 7.92
CA LEU A 25 -10.56 -1.91 8.29
C LEU A 25 -9.67 -1.61 7.08
N TYR A 26 -9.96 -2.19 5.92
CA TYR A 26 -9.33 -1.85 4.65
C TYR A 26 -9.55 -0.39 4.29
N GLY A 27 -10.78 0.11 4.38
CA GLY A 27 -11.10 1.52 4.10
C GLY A 27 -10.32 2.49 5.00
N VAL A 28 -10.24 2.19 6.30
CA VAL A 28 -9.42 2.97 7.25
C VAL A 28 -7.93 2.91 6.86
N SER A 29 -7.42 1.72 6.57
CA SER A 29 -6.03 1.53 6.16
C SER A 29 -5.72 2.32 4.89
N PHE A 30 -6.60 2.28 3.90
CA PHE A 30 -6.45 2.98 2.63
C PHE A 30 -6.42 4.50 2.83
N ALA A 31 -7.35 5.07 3.61
CA ALA A 31 -7.38 6.50 3.90
C ALA A 31 -6.11 6.98 4.62
N MET A 32 -5.61 6.18 5.57
CA MET A 32 -4.34 6.45 6.26
C MET A 32 -3.16 6.41 5.30
N PHE A 33 -3.03 5.34 4.51
CA PHE A 33 -1.92 5.22 3.56
C PHE A 33 -1.92 6.35 2.55
N ASP A 34 -3.07 6.64 1.95
CA ASP A 34 -3.22 7.68 0.93
C ASP A 34 -2.80 9.06 1.44
N SER A 35 -3.16 9.39 2.69
CA SER A 35 -2.81 10.67 3.32
C SER A 35 -1.34 10.74 3.75
N VAL A 36 -0.86 9.71 4.47
CA VAL A 36 0.49 9.70 5.06
C VAL A 36 1.57 9.62 3.99
N GLN A 37 1.38 8.81 2.94
CA GLN A 37 2.42 8.62 1.91
C GLN A 37 2.69 9.92 1.13
N ARG A 38 1.65 10.72 0.86
CA ARG A 38 1.79 12.01 0.17
C ARG A 38 2.56 13.01 1.00
N ALA A 39 2.22 13.12 2.29
CA ALA A 39 2.95 13.99 3.22
C ALA A 39 4.43 13.58 3.31
N TYR A 40 4.68 12.28 3.51
CA TYR A 40 6.02 11.72 3.63
C TYR A 40 6.89 12.03 2.40
N VAL A 41 6.36 11.80 1.18
CA VAL A 41 7.09 12.07 -0.07
C VAL A 41 7.40 13.56 -0.24
N VAL A 42 6.46 14.44 0.14
CA VAL A 42 6.64 15.89 0.05
C VAL A 42 7.72 16.39 1.02
N ASP A 43 7.86 15.77 2.19
CA ASP A 43 8.89 16.15 3.16
C ASP A 43 10.31 15.96 2.60
N PHE A 44 10.51 14.99 1.69
CA PHE A 44 11.79 14.80 1.00
C PHE A 44 12.03 15.79 -0.15
N ALA A 45 10.98 16.43 -0.67
CA ALA A 45 11.10 17.32 -1.82
C ALA A 45 11.79 18.66 -1.45
N PRO A 46 12.58 19.25 -2.37
CA PRO A 46 12.92 20.67 -2.34
C PRO A 46 11.66 21.54 -2.42
N GLU A 47 11.67 22.72 -1.81
CA GLU A 47 10.47 23.59 -1.73
C GLU A 47 9.87 23.91 -3.11
N HIS A 48 10.71 24.15 -4.12
CA HIS A 48 10.28 24.50 -5.46
C HIS A 48 9.86 23.30 -6.33
N LEU A 49 10.00 22.05 -5.85
CA LEU A 49 9.70 20.83 -6.62
C LEU A 49 8.56 19.98 -6.03
N LYS A 50 7.89 20.42 -4.96
CA LYS A 50 6.84 19.63 -4.27
C LYS A 50 5.76 19.11 -5.22
N ALA A 51 5.29 19.94 -6.16
CA ALA A 51 4.28 19.55 -7.14
C ALA A 51 4.79 18.48 -8.11
N THR A 52 6.01 18.63 -8.63
CA THR A 52 6.66 17.65 -9.51
C THR A 52 6.91 16.33 -8.77
N THR A 53 7.37 16.37 -7.53
CA THR A 53 7.59 15.16 -6.71
C THR A 53 6.29 14.39 -6.50
N LEU A 54 5.18 15.07 -6.18
CA LEU A 54 3.86 14.43 -6.09
C LEU A 54 3.39 13.87 -7.43
N GLY A 55 3.59 14.61 -8.52
CA GLY A 55 3.27 14.14 -9.87
C GLY A 55 4.02 12.86 -10.22
N SER A 56 5.35 12.84 -10.05
CA SER A 56 6.18 11.66 -10.29
C SER A 56 5.81 10.48 -9.38
N PHE A 57 5.46 10.75 -8.11
CA PHE A 57 4.99 9.72 -7.19
C PHE A 57 3.69 9.06 -7.68
N HIS A 58 2.71 9.85 -8.11
CA HIS A 58 1.46 9.32 -8.66
C HIS A 58 1.64 8.64 -10.02
N THR A 59 2.56 9.11 -10.87
CA THR A 59 2.94 8.40 -12.09
C THR A 59 3.51 7.02 -11.76
N ALA A 60 4.40 6.91 -10.78
CA ALA A 60 4.95 5.62 -10.36
C ALA A 60 3.86 4.67 -9.81
N ILE A 61 2.94 5.18 -8.98
CA ILE A 61 1.76 4.41 -8.52
C ILE A 61 0.96 3.91 -9.71
N GLY A 62 0.62 4.78 -10.67
CA GLY A 62 -0.16 4.42 -11.85
C GLY A 62 0.52 3.38 -12.72
N LEU A 63 1.84 3.49 -12.92
CA LEU A 63 2.63 2.53 -13.69
C LEU A 63 2.64 1.14 -13.04
N VAL A 64 2.70 1.06 -11.72
CA VAL A 64 2.69 -0.23 -11.00
C VAL A 64 1.26 -0.77 -10.81
N ALA A 65 0.24 0.09 -10.83
CA ALA A 65 -1.16 -0.33 -10.66
C ALA A 65 -1.62 -1.31 -11.76
N LEU A 66 -1.19 -1.12 -13.01
CA LEU A 66 -1.53 -2.01 -14.12
C LEU A 66 -0.98 -3.44 -13.95
N PRO A 67 0.35 -3.66 -13.83
CA PRO A 67 0.89 -5.00 -13.62
C PRO A 67 0.46 -5.57 -12.27
N GLY A 68 0.33 -4.75 -11.23
CA GLY A 68 -0.14 -5.17 -9.91
C GLY A 68 -1.56 -5.73 -9.95
N GLY A 69 -2.48 -5.01 -10.60
CA GLY A 69 -3.86 -5.45 -10.81
C GLY A 69 -3.95 -6.69 -11.70
N TYR A 70 -3.13 -6.77 -12.75
CA TYR A 70 -3.06 -7.94 -13.63
C TYR A 70 -2.61 -9.20 -12.88
N ILE A 71 -1.54 -9.11 -12.08
CA ILE A 71 -1.06 -10.22 -11.24
C ILE A 71 -2.14 -10.63 -10.23
N ALA A 72 -2.74 -9.65 -9.55
CA ALA A 72 -3.80 -9.91 -8.56
C ALA A 72 -5.01 -10.62 -9.17
N GLY A 73 -5.46 -10.21 -10.36
CA GLY A 73 -6.55 -10.87 -11.08
C GLY A 73 -6.18 -12.27 -11.55
N MET A 74 -4.96 -12.46 -12.08
CA MET A 74 -4.48 -13.79 -12.45
C MET A 74 -4.42 -14.76 -11.26
N LEU A 75 -3.94 -14.29 -10.10
CA LEU A 75 -3.91 -15.10 -8.88
C LEU A 75 -5.32 -15.48 -8.44
N TRP A 76 -6.25 -14.54 -8.50
CA TRP A 76 -7.65 -14.75 -8.12
C TRP A 76 -8.33 -15.80 -9.00
N ASP A 77 -8.20 -15.64 -10.33
CA ASP A 77 -8.93 -16.45 -11.30
C ASP A 77 -8.29 -17.85 -11.50
N LYS A 78 -6.96 -17.94 -11.47
CA LYS A 78 -6.24 -19.19 -11.84
C LYS A 78 -5.79 -20.02 -10.64
N ILE A 79 -5.64 -19.42 -9.45
CA ILE A 79 -5.16 -20.13 -8.26
C ILE A 79 -6.25 -20.16 -7.21
N SER A 80 -6.58 -19.01 -6.64
CA SER A 80 -7.64 -18.84 -5.64
C SER A 80 -7.72 -17.37 -5.17
N PRO A 81 -8.87 -16.92 -4.63
CA PRO A 81 -8.98 -15.62 -3.96
C PRO A 81 -7.93 -15.39 -2.86
N GLU A 82 -7.64 -16.42 -2.07
CA GLU A 82 -6.68 -16.40 -0.97
C GLU A 82 -5.26 -16.10 -1.47
N ALA A 83 -4.89 -16.60 -2.65
CA ALA A 83 -3.57 -16.34 -3.25
C ALA A 83 -3.35 -14.84 -3.52
N THR A 84 -4.39 -14.11 -3.93
CA THR A 84 -4.32 -12.65 -4.13
C THR A 84 -4.06 -11.92 -2.81
N PHE A 85 -4.66 -12.37 -1.72
CA PHE A 85 -4.42 -11.79 -0.39
C PHE A 85 -3.05 -12.18 0.18
N VAL A 86 -2.55 -13.39 -0.07
CA VAL A 86 -1.16 -13.77 0.27
C VAL A 86 -0.16 -12.89 -0.47
N TYR A 87 -0.40 -12.61 -1.75
CA TYR A 87 0.42 -11.67 -2.52
C TYR A 87 0.42 -10.26 -1.91
N GLY A 88 -0.76 -9.73 -1.57
CA GLY A 88 -0.90 -8.45 -0.87
C GLY A 88 -0.19 -8.41 0.49
N LEU A 89 -0.29 -9.49 1.27
CA LEU A 89 0.40 -9.67 2.55
C LEU A 89 1.92 -9.62 2.40
N ALA A 90 2.47 -10.39 1.45
CA ALA A 90 3.91 -10.40 1.18
C ALA A 90 4.41 -9.02 0.77
N LEU A 91 3.72 -8.33 -0.15
CA LEU A 91 4.08 -6.97 -0.55
C LEU A 91 4.01 -5.97 0.61
N ALA A 92 3.00 -6.09 1.48
CA ALA A 92 2.85 -5.22 2.64
C ALA A 92 4.01 -5.39 3.63
N ILE A 93 4.48 -6.63 3.83
CA ILE A 93 5.65 -6.93 4.67
C ILE A 93 6.92 -6.38 4.03
N ILE A 94 7.15 -6.68 2.75
CA ILE A 94 8.33 -6.19 2.00
C ILE A 94 8.40 -4.67 2.03
N SER A 95 7.30 -3.99 1.72
CA SER A 95 7.21 -2.52 1.76
C SER A 95 7.51 -1.98 3.16
N SER A 96 6.97 -2.61 4.21
CA SER A 96 7.25 -2.21 5.60
C SER A 96 8.74 -2.35 5.95
N LEU A 97 9.39 -3.44 5.50
CA LEU A 97 10.83 -3.64 5.70
C LEU A 97 11.68 -2.64 4.92
N LEU A 98 11.32 -2.35 3.66
CA LEU A 98 12.01 -1.35 2.85
C LEU A 98 11.90 0.04 3.46
N LEU A 99 10.75 0.39 4.05
CA LEU A 99 10.55 1.68 4.71
C LEU A 99 11.50 1.88 5.90
N LEU A 100 11.85 0.80 6.63
CA LEU A 100 12.83 0.87 7.72
C LEU A 100 14.25 1.22 7.25
N LEU A 101 14.56 1.01 5.98
CA LEU A 101 15.85 1.37 5.38
C LEU A 101 15.91 2.84 4.96
N VAL A 102 14.77 3.53 4.87
CA VAL A 102 14.70 4.94 4.48
C VAL A 102 15.14 5.81 5.66
N LYS A 103 16.20 6.60 5.46
CA LYS A 103 16.67 7.54 6.48
C LYS A 103 15.78 8.78 6.50
N PRO A 104 15.31 9.24 7.67
CA PRO A 104 14.58 10.49 7.77
C PRO A 104 15.48 11.65 7.31
N LYS A 105 14.88 12.62 6.61
CA LYS A 105 15.54 13.87 6.25
C LYS A 105 15.95 14.57 7.55
N ARG A 106 17.25 14.78 7.75
CA ARG A 106 17.74 15.60 8.87
C ARG A 106 17.19 17.01 8.67
N GLU A 107 16.46 17.54 9.65
CA GLU A 107 16.16 18.97 9.69
C GLU A 107 17.50 19.73 9.65
N PRO A 108 17.63 20.77 8.82
CA PRO A 108 18.73 21.70 9.00
C PRO A 108 18.52 22.33 10.37
N THR A 109 19.47 22.12 11.28
CA THR A 109 19.59 22.89 12.52
C THR A 109 19.39 24.37 12.18
N ARG A 110 18.28 24.94 12.67
CA ARG A 110 18.04 26.39 12.63
C ARG A 110 19.11 27.11 13.43
#